data_AF-A0A1V5BGT9-F1
#
_entry.id   AF-A0A1V5BGT9-F1
#
_cell.length_a   1.000
_cell.length_b   1.000
_cell.length_c   1.000
_cell.angle_alpha   90.00
_cell.angle_beta   90.00
_cell.angle_gamma   90.00
#
_symmetry.space_group_name_H-M   'P 1'
#
loop_
_entity.id
_entity.type
_entity.pdbx_description
1 polymer ?
#
loop_
_entity_poly.entity_id
_entity_poly.type
_entity_poly.pdbx_seq_one_letter_code
_entity_poly.pdbx_strand_id
1 'polypeptide(L)' 'MAKSKVLSVKKQRFVTWREVLEGFLFWRQAQGLSETTINDYRTHVNIFLIAIQKRLTQRI' A
#
# COMPACT_ATOMS: atom_id res chain seq x y z
N MET A 1 -13.66 -0.46 -39.60
CA MET A 1 -13.53 0.17 -38.26
C MET A 1 -13.41 -0.95 -37.22
N ALA A 2 -12.25 -1.13 -36.60
CA ALA A 2 -12.03 -2.19 -35.63
C ALA A 2 -12.78 -1.89 -34.32
N LYS A 3 -13.59 -2.82 -33.83
CA LYS A 3 -14.30 -2.70 -32.54
C LYS A 3 -13.29 -2.88 -31.40
N SER A 4 -12.90 -1.80 -30.75
CA SER A 4 -12.06 -1.87 -29.54
C SER A 4 -12.87 -2.48 -28.39
N LYS A 5 -12.43 -3.63 -27.85
CA LYS A 5 -13.02 -4.22 -26.65
C LYS A 5 -12.55 -3.42 -25.44
N VAL A 6 -13.47 -2.67 -24.82
CA VAL A 6 -13.21 -2.01 -23.54
C VAL A 6 -13.22 -3.08 -22.44
N LEU A 7 -12.06 -3.37 -21.85
CA LEU A 7 -11.95 -4.25 -20.70
C LEU A 7 -12.14 -3.43 -19.42
N SER A 8 -13.06 -3.89 -18.56
CA SER A 8 -13.25 -3.34 -17.22
C SER A 8 -12.07 -3.73 -16.33
N VAL A 9 -11.32 -2.73 -15.85
CA VAL A 9 -10.32 -2.96 -14.81
C VAL A 9 -11.07 -3.15 -13.49
N LYS A 10 -11.01 -4.36 -12.93
CA LYS A 10 -11.57 -4.62 -11.60
C LYS A 10 -10.76 -3.87 -10.55
N LYS A 11 -11.44 -3.16 -9.65
CA LYS A 11 -10.79 -2.58 -8.47
C LYS A 11 -10.21 -3.71 -7.62
N GLN A 12 -8.91 -3.67 -7.38
CA GLN A 12 -8.28 -4.57 -6.43
C GLN A 12 -8.81 -4.27 -5.03
N ARG A 13 -9.30 -5.30 -4.32
CA ARG A 13 -9.65 -5.21 -2.91
C ARG A 13 -8.48 -5.76 -2.11
N PHE A 14 -8.01 -4.95 -1.17
CA PHE A 14 -7.00 -5.37 -0.20
C PHE A 14 -7.71 -5.79 1.08
N VAL A 15 -7.35 -6.95 1.61
CA VAL A 15 -7.94 -7.56 2.81
C VAL A 15 -7.15 -7.17 4.05
N THR A 16 -5.84 -6.96 3.91
CA THR A 16 -4.96 -6.62 5.03
C THR A 16 -4.28 -5.27 4.82
N TRP A 17 -3.94 -4.60 5.93
CA TRP A 17 -3.16 -3.37 5.91
C TRP A 17 -1.80 -3.55 5.22
N ARG A 18 -1.21 -4.74 5.33
CA ARG A 18 0.04 -5.09 4.64
C ARG A 18 -0.13 -5.07 3.13
N GLU A 19 -1.21 -5.66 2.62
CA GLU A 19 -1.51 -5.65 1.18
C GLU A 19 -1.76 -4.22 0.67
N VAL A 20 -2.44 -3.37 1.46
CA VAL A 20 -2.62 -1.95 1.13
C VAL A 20 -1.27 -1.24 1.05
N LEU A 21 -0.37 -1.47 2.01
CA LEU A 21 0.96 -0.87 2.03
C LEU A 21 1.79 -1.33 0.82
N GLU A 22 1.77 -2.61 0.50
CA GLU A 22 2.48 -3.15 -0.67
C GLU A 22 1.95 -2.55 -1.98
N GLY A 23 0.62 -2.42 -2.13
CA GLY A 23 0.00 -1.75 -3.28
C GLY A 23 0.36 -0.26 -3.36
N PHE A 24 0.41 0.44 -2.23
CA PHE A 24 0.85 1.83 -2.16
C PHE A 24 2.31 1.97 -2.58
N LEU A 25 3.22 1.16 -2.03
CA LEU A 25 4.65 1.22 -2.37
C LEU A 25 4.89 0.92 -3.85
N PHE A 26 4.17 -0.06 -4.41
CA PHE A 26 4.23 -0.38 -5.83
C PHE A 26 3.81 0.81 -6.71
N TRP A 27 2.71 1.47 -6.35
CA TRP A 27 2.26 2.68 -7.05
C TRP A 27 3.28 3.82 -6.96
N ARG A 28 3.88 4.03 -5.78
CA ARG A 28 4.93 5.04 -5.56
C ARG A 28 6.21 4.72 -6.35
N GLN A 29 6.58 3.46 -6.46
CA GLN A 29 7.71 3.03 -7.28
C GLN A 29 7.49 3.32 -8.76
N ALA A 30 6.27 3.08 -9.27
CA ALA A 30 5.90 3.39 -10.65
C ALA A 30 5.96 4.89 -10.99
N GLN A 31 5.95 5.78 -9.98
CA GLN A 31 6.11 7.22 -10.14
C GLN A 31 7.59 7.67 -10.24
N GLY A 32 8.55 6.73 -10.19
CA GLY A 32 9.97 7.05 -10.29
C GLY A 32 10.60 7.55 -8.99
N LEU A 33 10.00 7.23 -7.84
CA LEU A 33 10.59 7.55 -6.54
C LEU A 33 11.84 6.70 -6.28
N SER A 34 12.79 7.29 -5.53
CA SER A 34 14.02 6.58 -5.15
C SER A 34 13.72 5.39 -4.23
N GLU A 35 14.55 4.35 -4.33
CA GLU A 35 14.43 3.16 -3.48
C GLU A 35 14.56 3.51 -1.99
N THR A 36 15.42 4.48 -1.64
CA THR A 36 15.53 5.02 -0.29
C THR A 36 14.20 5.57 0.22
N THR A 37 13.52 6.39 -0.58
CA THR A 37 12.22 6.97 -0.21
C THR A 37 11.14 5.90 -0.02
N ILE A 38 11.14 4.87 -0.85
CA ILE A 38 10.22 3.72 -0.73
C ILE A 38 10.49 2.97 0.58
N ASN A 39 11.76 2.76 0.92
CA ASN A 39 12.15 2.07 2.13
C ASN A 39 11.83 2.87 3.40
N ASP A 40 11.98 4.20 3.35
CA ASP A 40 11.57 5.09 4.43
C ASP A 40 10.07 5.00 4.67
N TYR A 41 9.24 5.05 3.61
CA TYR A 41 7.80 4.87 3.74
C TYR A 41 7.44 3.53 4.40
N ARG A 42 8.07 2.44 3.97
CA ARG A 42 7.86 1.12 4.56
C ARG A 42 8.17 1.13 6.06
N THR A 43 9.28 1.74 6.44
CA THR A 43 9.75 1.81 7.83
C THR A 43 8.80 2.63 8.70
N HIS A 44 8.45 3.84 8.27
CA HIS A 44 7.59 4.74 9.04
C HIS A 44 6.17 4.18 9.21
N VAL A 45 5.60 3.59 8.16
CA VAL A 45 4.25 2.99 8.25
C VAL A 45 4.26 1.77 9.17
N ASN A 46 5.30 0.94 9.13
CA ASN A 46 5.43 -0.19 10.06
C ASN A 46 5.53 0.27 11.53
N ILE A 47 6.35 1.29 11.81
CA ILE A 47 6.47 1.85 13.17
C ILE A 47 5.12 2.38 13.66
N PHE A 48 4.41 3.11 12.81
CA PHE A 48 3.09 3.64 13.12
C PHE A 48 2.08 2.53 13.45
N LEU A 49 2.04 1.46 12.66
CA LEU A 49 1.17 0.31 12.90
C LEU A 49 1.51 -0.40 14.22
N ILE A 50 2.79 -0.63 14.49
CA ILE A 50 3.24 -1.22 15.76
C ILE A 50 2.81 -0.34 16.95
N ALA A 51 3.00 0.98 16.85
CA ALA A 51 2.63 1.91 17.89
C ALA A 51 1.12 1.93 18.16
N ILE A 52 0.30 1.91 17.11
CA ILE A 52 -1.16 1.83 17.23
C ILE A 52 -1.56 0.52 17.89
N GLN A 53 -1.03 -0.61 17.41
CA GLN A 53 -1.40 -1.92 17.92
C GLN A 53 -1.05 -2.06 19.39
N LYS A 54 0.15 -1.61 19.79
CA LYS A 54 0.57 -1.54 21.20
C LYS A 54 -0.40 -0.71 22.05
N ARG A 55 -0.89 0.41 21.52
CA ARG A 55 -1.84 1.28 22.22
C ARG A 55 -3.22 0.65 22.37
N LEU A 56 -3.65 -0.16 21.41
CA LEU A 56 -4.90 -0.91 21.47
C LEU A 56 -4.81 -2.06 22.47
N THR A 57 -3.67 -2.76 22.55
CA THR A 57 -3.46 -3.86 23.50
C THR A 57 -3.34 -3.39 24.94
N GLN A 58 -2.79 -2.19 25.20
CA GLN A 58 -2.67 -1.64 26.56
C GLN A 58 -3.96 -1.05 27.14
N ARG A 59 -5.06 -1.07 26.39
CA ARG A 59 -6.37 -0.53 26.80
C ARG A 59 -7.40 -1.62 27.14
N ILE A 60 -6.95 -2.88 27.23
CA ILE A 60 -7.71 -4.06 27.67
C ILE A 60 -7.03 -4.57 28.93
#